data_AF-A0A3D1QDD6-F1
#
_entry.id   AF-A0A3D1QDD6-F1
#
_cell.length_a   1.000
_cell.length_b   1.000
_cell.length_c   1.000
_cell.angle_alpha   90.00
_cell.angle_beta   90.00
_cell.angle_gamma   90.00
#
_symmetry.space_group_name_H-M   'P 1'
#
loop_
_entity.id
_entity.type
_entity.pdbx_description
1 polymer ?
#
loop_
_entity_poly.entity_id
_entity_poly.type
_entity_poly.pdbx_seq_one_letter_code
_entity_poly.pdbx_strand_id
1 'polypeptide(L)'
;MVSIIVVMVAVVLLALVFIAAAAAIKSEPQQGGEVMIRKVYVYLVLFATLMMVIGGSVSAFMAAADLVAPAPYHQTYAEFRQYGSKETAINPDSPNISEEEWQARYQTIVDAEKQRQADRAKNSLIKSLGWVIIPLPVFVFFQRRLSSPDNRE
;
A
#
# COMPACT_ATOMS: atom_id res chain seq x y z
N MET A 1 -15.47 -5.75 -21.24
CA MET A 1 -16.48 -4.70 -21.51
C MET A 1 -17.19 -4.22 -20.25
N VAL A 2 -17.69 -5.11 -19.37
CA VAL A 2 -18.38 -4.73 -18.11
C VAL A 2 -17.54 -3.81 -17.22
N SER A 3 -16.23 -4.08 -17.06
CA SER A 3 -15.34 -3.24 -16.24
C SER A 3 -15.21 -1.78 -16.76
N ILE A 4 -15.18 -1.58 -18.09
CA ILE A 4 -15.08 -0.24 -18.69
C ILE A 4 -16.39 0.56 -18.48
N ILE A 5 -17.54 -0.12 -18.54
CA ILE A 5 -18.85 0.50 -18.31
C ILE A 5 -18.98 0.95 -16.85
N VAL A 6 -18.54 0.12 -15.90
CA VAL A 6 -18.54 0.47 -14.47
C VAL A 6 -17.66 1.69 -14.19
N VAL A 7 -16.46 1.74 -14.78
CA VAL A 7 -15.56 2.90 -14.65
C VAL A 7 -16.17 4.16 -15.26
N MET A 8 -16.79 4.08 -16.45
CA MET A 8 -17.46 5.23 -17.06
C MET A 8 -18.64 5.74 -16.23
N VAL A 9 -19.47 4.84 -15.70
CA VAL A 9 -20.60 5.22 -14.84
C VAL A 9 -20.10 5.91 -13.57
N ALA A 10 -19.04 5.40 -12.94
CA ALA A 10 -18.43 6.03 -11.77
C ALA A 10 -17.89 7.44 -12.07
N VAL A 11 -17.26 7.63 -13.24
CA VAL A 11 -16.75 8.95 -13.68
C VAL A 11 -17.89 9.93 -13.94
N VAL A 12 -18.97 9.49 -14.59
CA VAL A 12 -20.15 10.34 -14.85
C VAL A 12 -20.84 10.75 -13.55
N LEU A 13 -20.98 9.83 -12.59
CA LEU A 13 -21.54 10.15 -11.28
C LEU A 13 -20.67 11.15 -10.51
N LEU A 14 -19.34 11.00 -10.55
CA LEU A 14 -18.42 11.96 -9.94
C LEU A 14 -18.51 13.34 -10.60
N ALA A 15 -18.62 13.40 -11.93
CA ALA A 15 -18.77 14.65 -12.66
C ALA A 15 -20.08 15.36 -12.31
N LEU A 16 -21.20 14.63 -12.19
CA LEU A 16 -22.49 15.18 -11.78
C LEU A 16 -22.46 15.74 -10.35
N VAL A 17 -21.79 15.05 -9.42
CA VAL A 17 -21.59 15.53 -8.05
C VAL A 17 -20.75 16.82 -8.04
N PHE A 18 -19.69 16.90 -8.84
CA PHE A 18 -18.87 18.10 -8.97
C PHE A 18 -19.65 19.29 -9.55
N ILE A 19 -20.49 19.06 -10.57
CA ILE A 19 -21.34 20.10 -11.17
C ILE A 19 -22.38 20.60 -10.17
N ALA A 20 -23.03 19.69 -9.44
CA ALA A 20 -24.01 20.04 -8.41
C ALA A 20 -23.36 20.83 -7.25
N ALA A 21 -22.18 20.43 -6.81
CA ALA A 21 -21.41 21.14 -5.79
C ALA A 21 -20.99 22.55 -6.28
N ALA A 22 -20.52 22.68 -7.52
CA ALA A 22 -20.14 23.96 -8.10
C ALA A 22 -21.33 24.92 -8.26
N ALA A 23 -22.51 24.40 -8.61
CA ALA A 23 -23.74 25.19 -8.70
C ALA A 23 -24.20 25.70 -7.32
N ALA A 24 -24.07 24.87 -6.27
CA ALA A 24 -24.41 25.25 -4.90
C ALA A 24 -23.49 26.35 -4.33
N ILE A 25 -22.20 26.35 -4.70
CA ILE A 25 -21.23 27.37 -4.27
C ILE A 25 -21.52 28.74 -4.90
N LYS A 26 -22.10 28.79 -6.11
CA LYS A 26 -22.37 30.04 -6.84
C LYS A 26 -23.56 30.83 -6.28
N SER A 27 -24.40 30.22 -5.43
CA SER A 27 -25.62 30.81 -4.89
C SER A 27 -25.49 31.49 -3.52
N GLU A 28 -24.32 31.45 -2.87
CA GLU A 28 -24.14 32.10 -1.56
C GLU A 28 -23.63 33.55 -1.65
N PRO A 29 -24.07 34.45 -0.73
CA PRO A 29 -23.57 35.82 -0.65
C PRO A 29 -22.04 35.80 -0.40
N GLN A 30 -21.32 36.69 -1.10
CA GLN A 30 -19.86 36.70 -1.26
C GLN A 30 -19.04 36.60 0.06
N GLN A 31 -19.61 36.94 1.21
CA GLN A 31 -18.93 36.81 2.52
C GLN A 31 -19.08 35.41 3.15
N GLY A 32 -20.22 34.72 2.96
CA GLY A 32 -20.44 33.36 3.46
C GLY A 32 -19.68 32.31 2.63
N GLY A 33 -19.64 32.51 1.31
CA GLY A 33 -18.97 31.60 0.39
C GLY A 33 -17.47 31.45 0.66
N GLU A 34 -16.76 32.51 1.03
CA GLU A 34 -15.32 32.42 1.35
C GLU A 34 -15.07 31.59 2.62
N VAL A 35 -15.92 31.74 3.64
CA VAL A 35 -15.84 30.96 4.89
C VAL A 35 -16.15 29.48 4.61
N MET A 36 -17.17 29.20 3.80
CA MET A 36 -17.53 27.85 3.35
C MET A 36 -16.36 27.20 2.59
N ILE A 37 -15.76 27.89 1.62
CA ILE A 37 -14.63 27.40 0.83
C ILE A 37 -13.42 27.09 1.73
N ARG A 38 -13.14 27.95 2.72
CA ARG A 38 -12.06 27.73 3.69
C ARG A 38 -12.32 26.49 4.55
N LYS A 39 -13.54 26.30 5.05
CA LYS A 39 -13.93 25.11 5.82
C LYS A 39 -13.78 23.84 4.97
N VAL A 40 -14.28 23.84 3.74
CA VAL A 40 -14.14 22.72 2.79
C VAL A 40 -12.67 22.38 2.52
N TYR A 41 -11.82 23.38 2.27
CA TYR A 41 -10.39 23.17 2.06
C TYR A 41 -9.72 22.47 3.25
N VAL A 42 -9.99 22.95 4.47
CA VAL A 42 -9.41 22.36 5.68
C VAL A 42 -9.87 20.91 5.86
N TYR A 43 -11.16 20.62 5.66
CA TYR A 43 -11.67 19.26 5.73
C TYR A 43 -11.10 18.34 4.66
N LEU A 44 -10.87 18.83 3.44
CA LEU A 44 -10.24 18.05 2.37
C LEU A 44 -8.79 17.68 2.71
N VAL A 45 -8.01 18.63 3.25
CA VAL A 45 -6.63 18.36 3.68
C VAL A 45 -6.60 17.36 4.83
N LEU A 46 -7.50 17.52 5.82
CA LEU A 46 -7.62 16.58 6.94
C LEU A 46 -8.07 15.19 6.48
N PHE A 47 -8.99 15.12 5.51
CA PHE A 47 -9.42 13.86 4.93
C PHE A 47 -8.27 13.16 4.19
N ALA A 48 -7.54 13.88 3.34
CA ALA A 48 -6.41 13.32 2.60
C ALA A 48 -5.31 12.81 3.55
N THR A 49 -4.96 13.60 4.56
CA THR A 49 -3.95 13.21 5.56
C THR A 49 -4.42 12.03 6.42
N LEU A 50 -5.70 11.99 6.80
CA LEU A 50 -6.29 10.84 7.50
C LEU A 50 -6.23 9.57 6.66
N MET A 51 -6.62 9.63 5.39
CA MET A 51 -6.55 8.49 4.47
C MET A 51 -5.10 8.00 4.31
N MET A 52 -4.14 8.93 4.24
CA MET A 52 -2.72 8.56 4.22
C MET A 52 -2.33 7.82 5.51
N VAL A 53 -2.62 8.38 6.69
CA VAL A 53 -2.27 7.74 7.98
C VAL A 53 -2.88 6.35 8.12
N ILE A 54 -4.14 6.15 7.70
CA ILE A 54 -4.79 4.84 7.75
C ILE A 54 -4.08 3.86 6.80
N GLY A 55 -3.84 4.24 5.55
CA GLY A 55 -3.14 3.39 4.57
C GLY A 55 -1.71 3.03 5.00
N GLY A 56 -0.99 4.00 5.56
CA GLY A 56 0.35 3.79 6.11
C GLY A 56 0.34 2.85 7.30
N SER A 57 -0.60 3.01 8.24
CA SER A 57 -0.71 2.17 9.44
C SER A 57 -1.03 0.70 9.11
N VAL A 58 -1.97 0.46 8.18
CA VAL A 58 -2.30 -0.91 7.73
C VAL A 58 -1.09 -1.54 7.04
N SER A 59 -0.40 -0.79 6.17
CA SER A 59 0.79 -1.27 5.48
C SER A 59 1.94 -1.58 6.45
N ALA A 60 2.11 -0.76 7.49
CA ALA A 60 3.11 -0.98 8.53
C ALA A 60 2.83 -2.27 9.32
N PHE A 61 1.57 -2.50 9.68
CA PHE A 61 1.17 -3.72 10.37
C PHE A 61 1.43 -4.96 9.51
N MET A 62 1.04 -4.93 8.23
CA MET A 62 1.30 -6.04 7.30
C MET A 62 2.80 -6.33 7.16
N ALA A 63 3.61 -5.29 6.95
CA ALA A 63 5.06 -5.45 6.83
C ALA A 63 5.71 -5.99 8.12
N ALA A 64 5.19 -5.60 9.29
CA ALA A 64 5.64 -6.17 10.57
C ALA A 64 5.23 -7.64 10.72
N ALA A 65 4.02 -8.01 10.29
CA ALA A 65 3.57 -9.39 10.28
C ALA A 65 4.44 -10.26 9.36
N ASP A 66 4.75 -9.79 8.15
CA ASP A 66 5.62 -10.48 7.19
C ASP A 66 7.06 -10.65 7.69
N LEU A 67 7.51 -9.78 8.60
CA LEU A 67 8.82 -9.90 9.24
C LEU A 67 8.84 -10.98 10.34
N VAL A 68 7.76 -11.11 11.10
CA VAL A 68 7.63 -12.09 12.20
C VAL A 68 7.25 -13.47 11.67
N ALA A 69 6.37 -13.51 10.68
CA ALA A 69 5.84 -14.73 10.07
C ALA A 69 5.93 -14.63 8.54
N PRO A 70 7.14 -14.75 7.96
CA PRO A 70 7.31 -14.71 6.50
C PRO A 70 6.55 -15.86 5.84
N ALA A 71 6.08 -15.63 4.61
CA ALA A 71 5.33 -16.63 3.86
C ALA A 71 6.22 -17.87 3.61
N PRO A 72 5.67 -19.09 3.77
CA PRO A 72 6.43 -20.31 3.55
C PRO A 72 6.89 -20.41 2.09
N TYR A 73 8.10 -20.95 1.89
CA TYR A 73 8.64 -21.19 0.56
C TYR A 73 7.72 -22.16 -0.22
N HIS A 74 7.39 -21.80 -1.45
CA HIS A 74 6.31 -22.44 -2.20
C HIS A 74 6.68 -23.83 -2.76
N GLN A 75 7.95 -24.08 -3.00
CA GLN A 75 8.41 -25.32 -3.63
C GLN A 75 8.91 -26.31 -2.58
N THR A 76 8.47 -27.55 -2.66
CA THR A 76 8.96 -28.62 -1.77
C THR A 76 10.30 -29.17 -2.24
N TYR A 77 11.05 -29.82 -1.34
CA TYR A 77 12.30 -30.50 -1.72
C TYR A 77 12.09 -31.55 -2.82
N ALA A 78 10.99 -32.30 -2.75
CA ALA A 78 10.67 -33.33 -3.74
C ALA A 78 10.49 -32.73 -5.14
N GLU A 79 9.77 -31.62 -5.25
CA GLU A 79 9.60 -30.89 -6.52
C GLU A 79 10.93 -30.34 -7.01
N PHE A 80 11.70 -29.67 -6.13
CA PHE A 80 13.02 -29.15 -6.47
C PHE A 80 13.93 -30.24 -7.04
N ARG A 81 13.94 -31.41 -6.40
CA ARG A 81 14.72 -32.56 -6.83
C ARG A 81 14.23 -33.13 -8.16
N GLN A 82 12.92 -33.20 -8.38
CA GLN A 82 12.34 -33.68 -9.63
C GLN A 82 12.67 -32.77 -10.82
N TYR A 83 12.68 -31.45 -10.62
CA TYR A 83 13.06 -30.51 -11.69
C TYR A 83 14.57 -30.54 -11.94
N GLY A 84 15.39 -30.52 -10.90
CA GLY A 84 16.85 -30.57 -11.04
C GLY A 84 17.35 -31.87 -11.70
N SER A 85 16.73 -33.01 -11.36
CA SER A 85 17.08 -34.30 -11.97
C SER A 85 16.69 -34.43 -13.44
N LYS A 86 15.60 -33.79 -13.88
CA LYS A 86 15.25 -33.71 -15.31
C LYS A 86 16.31 -32.95 -16.10
N GLU A 87 16.88 -31.90 -15.53
CA GLU A 87 17.94 -31.12 -16.17
C GLU A 87 19.25 -31.91 -16.27
N THR A 88 19.60 -32.68 -15.24
CA THR A 88 20.70 -33.65 -15.28
C THR A 88 20.47 -34.76 -16.31
N ALA A 89 19.23 -35.22 -16.50
CA ALA A 89 18.90 -36.27 -17.47
C ALA A 89 19.00 -35.81 -18.94
N ILE A 90 18.84 -34.51 -19.20
CA ILE A 90 18.96 -33.91 -20.56
C ILE A 90 20.43 -33.65 -20.91
N ASN A 91 21.28 -33.38 -19.92
CA ASN A 91 22.71 -33.13 -20.09
C ASN A 91 23.54 -34.24 -19.42
N PRO A 92 23.90 -35.32 -20.14
CA PRO A 92 24.61 -36.48 -19.58
C PRO A 92 26.02 -36.17 -19.02
N ASP A 93 26.59 -35.01 -19.36
CA ASP A 93 27.85 -34.50 -18.77
C ASP A 93 27.63 -33.76 -17.43
N SER A 94 26.39 -33.68 -16.93
CA SER A 94 26.13 -33.08 -15.64
C SER A 94 26.75 -33.90 -14.52
N PRO A 95 27.49 -33.28 -13.59
CA PRO A 95 28.09 -34.00 -12.47
C PRO A 95 27.01 -34.68 -11.63
N ASN A 96 27.28 -35.92 -11.20
CA ASN A 96 26.39 -36.67 -10.32
C ASN A 96 26.45 -36.07 -8.90
N ILE A 97 25.55 -35.13 -8.64
CA ILE A 97 25.46 -34.39 -7.37
C ILE A 97 24.95 -35.33 -6.27
N SER A 98 25.60 -35.34 -5.11
CA SER A 98 25.20 -36.16 -3.96
C SER A 98 23.88 -35.67 -3.34
N GLU A 99 23.19 -36.55 -2.59
CA GLU A 99 21.95 -36.18 -1.89
C GLU A 99 22.15 -35.00 -0.94
N GLU A 100 23.26 -35.02 -0.21
CA GLU A 100 23.66 -33.96 0.73
C GLU A 100 23.83 -32.61 0.02
N GLU A 101 24.46 -32.63 -1.17
CA GLU A 101 24.66 -31.41 -1.94
C GLU A 101 23.33 -30.87 -2.52
N TRP A 102 22.42 -31.74 -2.93
CA TRP A 102 21.07 -31.33 -3.34
C TRP A 102 20.27 -30.69 -2.19
N GLN A 103 20.35 -31.26 -0.99
CA GLN A 103 19.72 -30.68 0.20
C GLN A 103 20.34 -29.32 0.56
N ALA A 104 21.67 -29.21 0.52
CA ALA A 104 22.37 -27.95 0.77
C ALA A 104 21.96 -26.85 -0.23
N ARG A 105 21.82 -27.19 -1.51
CA ARG A 105 21.34 -26.26 -2.55
C ARG A 105 19.89 -25.82 -2.29
N TYR A 106 18.99 -26.75 -1.97
CA TYR A 106 17.61 -26.43 -1.63
C TYR A 106 17.53 -25.50 -0.41
N GLN A 107 18.26 -25.83 0.66
CA GLN A 107 18.28 -25.03 1.88
C GLN A 107 18.80 -23.61 1.60
N THR A 108 19.85 -23.49 0.77
CA THR A 108 20.39 -22.18 0.36
C THR A 108 19.33 -21.32 -0.35
N ILE A 109 18.53 -21.93 -1.24
CA ILE A 109 17.45 -21.22 -1.95
C ILE A 109 16.34 -20.80 -0.99
N VAL A 110 15.92 -21.71 -0.10
CA VAL A 110 14.90 -21.44 0.92
C VAL A 110 15.33 -20.27 1.81
N ASP A 111 16.57 -20.28 2.28
CA ASP A 111 17.08 -19.25 3.18
C ASP A 111 17.29 -17.92 2.45
N ALA A 112 17.74 -17.94 1.19
CA ALA A 112 17.84 -16.75 0.37
C ALA A 112 16.45 -16.11 0.11
N GLU A 113 15.41 -16.91 -0.13
CA GLU A 113 14.06 -16.37 -0.34
C GLU A 113 13.46 -15.82 0.96
N LYS A 114 13.66 -16.50 2.10
CA LYS A 114 13.27 -15.96 3.42
C LYS A 114 13.96 -14.63 3.70
N GLN A 115 15.25 -14.53 3.42
CA GLN A 115 16.00 -13.28 3.60
C GLN A 115 15.47 -12.17 2.69
N ARG A 116 15.20 -12.47 1.41
CA ARG A 116 14.58 -11.52 0.49
C ARG A 116 13.22 -11.04 0.95
N GLN A 117 12.38 -11.92 1.49
CA GLN A 117 11.10 -11.53 2.07
C GLN A 117 11.29 -10.61 3.27
N ALA A 118 12.20 -10.94 4.19
CA ALA A 118 12.51 -10.11 5.34
C ALA A 118 13.01 -8.71 4.93
N ASP A 119 13.88 -8.62 3.93
CA ASP A 119 14.41 -7.33 3.46
C ASP A 119 13.35 -6.49 2.73
N ARG A 120 12.46 -7.14 1.96
CA ARG A 120 11.28 -6.48 1.40
C ARG A 120 10.34 -5.97 2.49
N ALA A 121 10.07 -6.78 3.52
CA ALA A 121 9.24 -6.40 4.65
C ALA A 121 9.83 -5.20 5.40
N LYS A 122 11.13 -5.19 5.69
CA LYS A 122 11.82 -4.03 6.30
C LYS A 122 11.67 -2.76 5.46
N ASN A 123 11.90 -2.85 4.15
CA ASN A 123 11.77 -1.71 3.25
C ASN A 123 10.32 -1.18 3.21
N SER A 124 9.35 -2.10 3.15
CA SER A 124 7.93 -1.75 3.20
C SER A 124 7.57 -1.06 4.52
N LEU A 125 8.06 -1.58 5.65
CA LEU A 125 7.86 -1.00 6.97
C LEU A 125 8.37 0.44 7.02
N ILE A 126 9.60 0.70 6.58
CA ILE A 126 10.19 2.06 6.56
C ILE A 126 9.34 3.00 5.69
N LYS A 127 8.93 2.55 4.50
CA LYS A 127 8.09 3.36 3.60
C LYS A 127 6.72 3.68 4.20
N SER A 128 6.09 2.68 4.82
CA SER A 128 4.79 2.82 5.47
C SER A 128 4.83 3.79 6.65
N LEU A 129 5.90 3.77 7.44
CA LEU A 129 6.13 4.76 8.51
C LEU A 129 6.30 6.16 7.94
N GLY A 130 7.03 6.33 6.83
CA GLY A 130 7.10 7.60 6.12
C GLY A 130 5.72 8.12 5.72
N TRP A 131 4.85 7.24 5.24
CA TRP A 131 3.47 7.56 4.86
C TRP A 131 2.59 7.99 6.05
N VAL A 132 2.94 7.59 7.28
CA VAL A 132 2.25 8.04 8.51
C VAL A 132 2.87 9.32 9.06
N ILE A 133 4.19 9.40 9.12
CA ILE A 133 4.93 10.48 9.78
C ILE A 133 4.84 11.79 8.99
N ILE A 134 4.91 11.74 7.66
CA ILE A 134 4.86 12.94 6.80
C ILE A 134 3.53 13.72 6.91
N PRO A 135 2.35 13.08 6.82
CA PRO A 135 1.08 13.82 6.92
C PRO A 135 0.75 14.24 8.35
N LEU A 136 1.34 13.63 9.38
CA LEU A 136 0.99 13.90 10.78
C LEU A 136 1.18 15.37 11.20
N PRO A 137 2.31 16.06 10.91
CA PRO A 137 2.45 17.49 11.19
C PRO A 137 1.39 18.35 10.49
N VAL A 138 1.04 18.02 9.25
CA VAL A 138 0.01 18.72 8.47
C VAL A 138 -1.35 18.53 9.14
N PHE A 139 -1.69 17.29 9.50
CA PHE A 139 -2.92 16.95 10.20
C PHE A 139 -3.05 17.73 11.52
N VAL A 140 -2.00 17.70 12.36
CA VAL A 140 -2.00 18.41 13.65
C VAL A 140 -2.15 19.93 13.47
N PHE A 141 -1.49 20.51 12.47
CA PHE A 141 -1.60 21.94 12.17
C PHE A 141 -3.05 22.33 11.79
N PHE A 142 -3.65 21.60 10.85
CA PHE A 142 -5.01 21.90 10.38
C PHE A 142 -6.09 21.55 11.42
N GLN A 143 -5.88 20.51 12.24
CA GLN A 143 -6.77 20.16 13.35
C GLN A 143 -6.79 21.25 14.42
N ARG A 144 -5.62 21.81 14.77
CA ARG A 144 -5.53 22.95 15.70
C ARG A 144 -6.27 24.16 15.15
N ARG A 145 -6.14 24.44 13.84
CA ARG A 145 -6.83 25.56 13.19
C ARG A 145 -8.35 25.43 13.27
N LEU A 146 -8.91 24.23 13.09
CA LEU A 146 -10.35 24.00 13.29
C LEU A 146 -10.80 24.17 14.74
N SER A 147 -9.95 23.81 15.70
CA SER A 147 -10.30 23.81 17.12
C SER A 147 -10.31 25.21 17.75
N SER A 148 -9.72 26.21 17.08
CA SER A 148 -9.69 27.60 17.55
C SER A 148 -11.11 28.19 17.70
N PRO A 149 -11.36 28.97 18.77
CA PRO A 149 -12.68 29.55 19.06
C PRO A 149 -13.28 30.38 17.91
N ASP A 150 -12.43 31.03 17.12
CA ASP A 150 -12.78 31.89 15.98
C ASP A 150 -13.51 31.15 14.83
N ASN A 151 -13.48 29.82 14.81
CA ASN A 151 -14.15 29.00 13.79
C ASN A 151 -15.43 28.31 14.29
N ARG A 152 -15.86 28.58 15.53
CA ARG A 152 -17.06 27.97 16.16
C ARG A 152 -18.35 28.76 15.94
N GLU A 153 -18.33 29.77 15.07
CA GLU A 153 -19.51 30.48 14.58
C GLU A 153 -20.12 29.80 13.32
#